data_AF-A0A971EVK1-F1
#
_entry.id   AF-A0A971EVK1-F1
#
_cell.length_a   1.000
_cell.length_b   1.000
_cell.length_c   1.000
_cell.angle_alpha   90.00
_cell.angle_beta   90.00
_cell.angle_gamma   90.00
#
_symmetry.space_group_name_H-M   'P 1'
#
loop_
_entity.id
_entity.type
_entity.pdbx_description
1 polymer ?
#
loop_
_entity_poly.entity_id
_entity_poly.type
_entity_poly.pdbx_seq_one_letter_code
_entity_poly.pdbx_strand_id
1 'polypeptide(L)' 'MIKQGLSTKEISTLRHISPATVNRQRESIRRKLGLTNCKVNLASYLGEIGKEEN' A
#
# COMPACT_ATOMS: atom_id res chain seq x y z
N MET A 1 3.23 5.69 4.83
CA MET A 1 3.08 4.27 5.23
C MET A 1 3.26 3.33 4.05
N ILE A 2 2.25 3.11 3.18
CA ILE A 2 2.44 2.27 1.97
C ILE A 2 3.34 2.96 0.93
N LYS A 3 3.16 4.28 0.73
CA LYS A 3 4.05 5.15 -0.07
C LYS A 3 5.51 5.18 0.42
N GLN A 4 5.75 4.84 1.68
CA GLN A 4 7.08 4.83 2.30
C GLN A 4 7.71 3.42 2.30
N GLY A 5 7.09 2.44 1.65
CA GLY A 5 7.62 1.08 1.58
C GLY A 5 7.37 0.20 2.82
N LEU A 6 6.59 0.67 3.81
CA LEU A 6 6.33 -0.11 5.03
C LEU A 6 5.58 -1.41 4.71
N SER A 7 6.01 -2.49 5.37
CA SER A 7 5.37 -3.80 5.31
C SER A 7 4.02 -3.81 6.03
N THR A 8 3.18 -4.79 5.70
CA THR A 8 1.89 -5.01 6.38
C THR A 8 2.06 -5.14 7.90
N LYS A 9 3.14 -5.80 8.35
CA LYS A 9 3.43 -6.00 9.78
C LYS A 9 3.75 -4.68 10.46
N GLU A 10 4.64 -3.87 9.89
CA GLU A 10 5.00 -2.56 10.45
C GLU A 10 3.79 -1.62 10.53
N ILE A 11 2.96 -1.58 9.47
CA ILE A 11 1.74 -0.76 9.46
C ILE A 11 0.77 -1.23 10.53
N SER A 12 0.61 -2.55 10.69
CA SER A 12 -0.30 -3.13 11.69
C SER A 12 0.11 -2.77 13.11
N THR A 13 1.42 -2.86 13.41
CA THR A 13 1.99 -2.50 14.71
C THR A 13 1.87 -1.00 14.97
N LEU A 14 2.25 -0.16 14.01
CA LEU A 14 2.26 1.30 14.16
C LEU A 14 0.85 1.89 14.29
N ARG A 15 -0.17 1.25 13.70
CA ARG A 15 -1.57 1.70 13.75
C ARG A 15 -2.42 0.94 14.75
N HIS A 16 -1.85 -0.05 15.46
CA HIS A 16 -2.56 -0.93 16.37
C HIS A 16 -3.82 -1.58 15.75
N ILE A 17 -3.72 -1.97 14.47
CA ILE A 17 -4.80 -2.66 13.74
C ILE A 17 -4.34 -4.03 13.27
N SER A 18 -5.29 -4.92 13.00
CA SER A 18 -4.94 -6.26 12.54
C SER A 18 -4.22 -6.25 11.17
N PRO A 19 -3.25 -7.15 10.92
CA PRO A 19 -2.64 -7.32 9.60
C PRO A 19 -3.66 -7.60 8.49
N ALA A 20 -4.75 -8.30 8.83
CA ALA A 20 -5.85 -8.57 7.90
C ALA A 20 -6.58 -7.29 7.47
N THR A 21 -6.78 -6.35 8.39
CA THR A 21 -7.34 -5.03 8.10
C THR A 21 -6.43 -4.25 7.15
N VAL A 22 -5.11 -4.26 7.37
CA VAL A 22 -4.14 -3.63 6.47
C VAL A 22 -4.20 -4.26 5.08
N ASN A 23 -4.31 -5.60 4.97
CA ASN A 23 -4.46 -6.28 3.67
C ASN A 23 -5.74 -5.85 2.94
N ARG A 24 -6.89 -5.79 3.62
CA ARG A 24 -8.15 -5.28 3.02
C ARG A 24 -8.02 -3.84 2.52
N GLN A 25 -7.32 -2.99 3.27
CA GLN A 25 -7.03 -1.62 2.85
C GLN A 25 -6.15 -1.60 1.59
N ARG A 26 -5.10 -2.42 1.53
CA ARG A 26 -4.23 -2.54 0.34
C ARG A 26 -5.02 -3.00 -0.87
N GLU A 27 -5.90 -3.98 -0.72
CA GLU A 27 -6.77 -4.47 -1.79
C GLU A 27 -7.72 -3.37 -2.29
N SER A 28 -8.34 -2.63 -1.37
CA SER A 28 -9.21 -1.50 -1.72
C SER A 28 -8.46 -0.42 -2.50
N ILE A 29 -7.21 -0.11 -2.12
CA ILE A 29 -6.36 0.84 -2.84
C ILE A 29 -6.02 0.30 -4.24
N ARG A 30 -5.65 -0.98 -4.37
CA ARG A 30 -5.37 -1.60 -5.69
C ARG A 30 -6.57 -1.51 -6.61
N ARG A 31 -7.78 -1.80 -6.09
CA ARG A 31 -9.03 -1.69 -6.86
C ARG A 31 -9.27 -0.26 -7.33
N LYS A 32 -9.08 0.74 -6.46
CA LYS A 32 -9.24 2.17 -6.81
C LYS A 32 -8.25 2.65 -7.86
N LEU A 33 -7.05 2.07 -7.90
CA LEU A 33 -5.99 2.41 -8.86
C LEU A 33 -6.01 1.55 -10.13
N GLY A 34 -6.96 0.62 -10.27
CA GLY A 34 -7.00 -0.31 -11.41
C GLY A 34 -5.84 -1.32 -11.45
N LEU A 35 -5.15 -1.55 -10.34
CA LEU A 35 -3.99 -2.47 -10.23
C LEU A 35 -4.39 -3.91 -9.87
N THR A 36 -5.68 -4.22 -9.96
CA THR A 36 -6.20 -5.58 -9.77
C THR A 36 -5.67 -6.47 -10.89
N ASN A 37 -5.22 -7.69 -10.58
CA ASN A 37 -4.60 -8.64 -11.52
C ASN A 37 -3.24 -8.24 -12.12
N CYS A 38 -2.67 -7.09 -11.77
CA CYS A 38 -1.32 -6.71 -12.17
C CYS A 38 -0.29 -7.21 -11.16
N LYS A 39 0.83 -7.78 -11.63
CA LYS A 39 1.98 -8.16 -10.76
C LYS A 39 2.81 -6.95 -10.29
N VAL A 40 2.18 -5.78 -10.18
CA VAL A 40 2.81 -4.53 -9.75
C VAL A 40 2.81 -4.46 -8.22
N ASN A 41 3.95 -4.08 -7.65
CA ASN A 41 4.06 -3.80 -6.23
C ASN A 41 3.42 -2.44 -5.92
N LEU A 42 2.36 -2.44 -5.11
CA LEU A 42 1.63 -1.22 -4.75
C LEU A 42 2.53 -0.16 -4.09
N ALA A 43 3.54 -0.56 -3.31
CA ALA A 43 4.45 0.38 -2.65
C ALA A 43 5.38 1.08 -3.65
N SER A 44 5.93 0.33 -4.61
CA SER A 44 6.74 0.89 -5.70
C SER A 44 5.93 1.84 -6.57
N TYR A 45 4.74 1.42 -6.99
CA TYR A 45 3.83 2.24 -7.81
C TYR A 45 3.45 3.56 -7.14
N LEU A 46 3.07 3.50 -5.86
CA LEU A 46 2.71 4.69 -5.09
C LEU A 46 3.93 5.58 -4.76
N GLY A 47 5.13 4.99 -4.67
CA GLY A 47 6.38 5.71 -4.49
C GLY A 47 6.82 6.46 -5.73
N GLU A 48 6.61 5.89 -6.92
CA GLU A 48 6.83 6.58 -8.21
C GLU A 48 5.89 7.77 -8.38
N ILE A 49 4.59 7.59 -8.11
CA ILE A 49 3.61 8.70 -8.15
C ILE A 49 3.98 9.83 -7.18
N GLY A 50 4.59 9.51 -6.04
CA GLY A 50 5.00 10.51 -5.05
C GLY A 50 6.30 11.25 -5.38
N LYS A 51 7.08 10.79 -6.37
CA LYS A 51 8.32 11.46 -6.80
C LYS A 51 8.09 12.62 -7.75
N GLU A 52 6.90 12.72 -8.36
CA GLU A 52 6.54 13.81 -9.27
C GLU A 52 6.33 15.16 -8.53
N GLU A 53 6.36 15.18 -7.19
CA GLU A 53 6.10 16.37 -6.35
C GLU A 53 7.34 16.92 -5.63
N ASN A 54 8.57 16.67 -6.11
CA ASN A 54 9.79 17.31 -5.59
C ASN A 54 10.63 18.00 -6.67
#